data_AF-A0A165DRK8-F1
#
_entry.id   AF-A0A165DRK8-F1
#
_cell.length_a   1.000
_cell.length_b   1.000
_cell.length_c   1.000
_cell.angle_alpha   90.00
_cell.angle_beta   90.00
_cell.angle_gamma   90.00
#
_symmetry.space_group_name_H-M   'P 1'
#
loop_
_entity.id
_entity.type
_entity.pdbx_description
1 polymer ?
#
loop_
_entity_poly.entity_id
_entity_poly.type
_entity_poly.pdbx_seq_one_letter_code
_entity_poly.pdbx_strand_id
1 'polypeptide(L)' 'DNTGITASGTKLVLATPKLRIVGSIISIEGWHVDHGLVNKIANWPYCESIPEVHGFLGTAG' A
#
# COMPACT_ATOMS: atom_id res chain seq x y z
N ASP A 1 -25.33 -5.49 19.35
CA ASP A 1 -23.85 -5.48 19.39
C ASP A 1 -23.32 -4.21 18.76
N ASN A 2 -22.82 -3.27 19.57
CA ASN A 2 -22.20 -2.03 19.10
C ASN A 2 -20.70 -2.14 19.38
N THR A 3 -19.91 -2.41 18.35
CA THR A 3 -18.50 -2.82 18.46
C THR A 3 -17.53 -1.70 18.85
N GLY A 4 -18.01 -0.48 19.14
CA GLY A 4 -17.19 0.63 19.64
C GLY A 4 -16.13 1.14 18.64
N ILE A 5 -16.26 0.79 17.36
CA ILE A 5 -15.27 1.16 16.33
C ILE A 5 -15.38 2.65 16.02
N THR A 6 -14.24 3.34 16.08
CA THR A 6 -14.10 4.73 15.61
C THR A 6 -13.27 4.75 14.34
N ALA A 7 -13.84 5.27 13.25
CA ALA A 7 -13.14 5.46 11.98
C ALA A 7 -12.73 6.93 11.79
N SER A 8 -11.59 7.15 11.15
CA SER A 8 -11.12 8.49 10.81
C SER A 8 -11.93 9.05 9.64
N GLY A 9 -12.74 10.09 9.90
CA GLY A 9 -13.51 10.76 8.85
C GLY A 9 -12.64 11.41 7.77
N THR A 10 -11.43 11.86 8.11
CA THR A 10 -10.50 12.46 7.14
C THR A 10 -9.86 11.46 6.19
N LYS A 11 -9.92 10.16 6.52
CA LYS A 11 -9.44 9.06 5.66
C LYS A 11 -10.59 8.34 4.95
N LEU A 12 -11.84 8.72 5.23
CA LEU A 12 -13.01 8.07 4.69
C LEU A 12 -13.20 8.48 3.22
N VAL A 13 -13.29 7.50 2.35
CA VAL A 13 -13.59 7.69 0.93
C VAL A 13 -14.80 6.83 0.59
N LEU A 14 -15.89 7.45 0.13
CA LEU A 14 -17.17 6.80 -0.18
C LEU A 14 -17.54 7.03 -1.65
N ALA A 15 -18.21 6.05 -2.26
CA ALA A 15 -18.79 6.14 -3.61
C ALA A 15 -17.81 6.67 -4.68
N THR A 16 -16.54 6.25 -4.62
CA THR A 16 -15.51 6.64 -5.59
C THR A 16 -15.33 5.55 -6.66
N PRO A 17 -15.14 5.92 -7.94
CA PRO A 17 -14.77 4.96 -8.99
C PRO A 17 -13.34 4.43 -8.86
N LYS A 18 -12.51 5.08 -8.03
CA LYS A 18 -11.11 4.72 -7.78
C LYS A 18 -10.80 4.76 -6.29
N LEU A 19 -10.39 3.63 -5.73
CA LEU A 19 -10.10 3.46 -4.31
C LEU A 19 -8.63 3.08 -4.11
N ARG A 20 -7.94 3.77 -3.19
CA ARG A 20 -6.63 3.36 -2.69
C ARG A 20 -6.85 2.54 -1.42
N ILE A 21 -6.48 1.26 -1.45
CA ILE A 21 -6.61 0.32 -0.33
C ILE A 21 -5.36 -0.54 -0.27
N VAL A 22 -4.77 -0.71 0.92
CA VAL A 22 -3.62 -1.60 1.21
C VAL A 22 -2.63 -1.76 0.04
N GLY A 23 -1.81 -0.74 -0.20
CA GLY A 23 -0.76 -0.79 -1.23
C GLY A 23 -1.27 -0.93 -2.67
N SER A 24 -2.57 -0.74 -2.89
CA SER A 24 -3.25 -0.97 -4.16
C SER A 24 -4.15 0.18 -4.55
N ILE A 25 -4.39 0.29 -5.84
CA ILE A 25 -5.37 1.15 -6.48
C ILE A 25 -6.34 0.25 -7.23
N ILE A 26 -7.61 0.31 -6.85
CA ILE A 26 -8.70 -0.47 -7.46
C ILE A 26 -9.64 0.50 -8.16
N SER A 27 -9.96 0.20 -9.42
CA SER A 27 -10.94 0.94 -10.21
C SER A 27 -11.63 0.03 -11.23
N ILE A 28 -12.49 0.60 -12.07
CA ILE A 28 -13.18 -0.15 -13.13
C ILE A 28 -12.21 -0.74 -14.17
N GLU A 29 -11.03 -0.13 -14.32
CA GLU A 29 -9.95 -0.58 -15.20
C GLU A 29 -9.15 -1.74 -14.59
N GLY A 30 -9.45 -2.12 -13.34
CA GLY A 30 -8.84 -3.24 -12.65
C GLY A 30 -7.99 -2.84 -11.44
N TRP A 31 -7.13 -3.77 -11.03
CA TRP A 31 -6.29 -3.65 -9.85
C TRP A 31 -4.84 -3.32 -10.24
N HIS A 32 -4.32 -2.23 -9.68
CA HIS A 32 -2.96 -1.76 -9.86
C HIS A 32 -2.24 -1.66 -8.52
N VAL A 33 -0.93 -1.90 -8.51
CA VAL A 33 -0.08 -1.63 -7.35
C VAL A 33 0.02 -0.12 -7.16
N ASP A 34 -0.09 0.33 -5.91
CA ASP A 34 0.03 1.74 -5.60
C ASP A 34 1.44 2.26 -5.94
N HIS A 35 1.49 3.43 -6.59
CA HIS A 35 2.76 4.08 -6.94
C HIS A 35 3.69 4.29 -5.74
N GLY A 36 3.15 4.47 -4.53
CA GLY A 36 3.97 4.59 -3.32
C GLY A 36 4.75 3.30 -3.01
N LEU A 37 4.17 2.13 -3.26
CA LEU A 37 4.87 0.85 -3.08
C LEU A 37 5.90 0.64 -4.20
N VAL A 38 5.53 0.93 -5.45
CA VAL A 38 6.45 0.86 -6.60
C VAL A 38 7.67 1.74 -6.38
N ASN A 39 7.46 2.98 -5.92
CA ASN A 39 8.54 3.92 -5.65
C ASN A 39 9.47 3.45 -4.53
N LYS A 40 8.97 2.74 -3.51
CA LYS A 40 9.83 2.19 -2.45
C LYS A 40 10.81 1.15 -2.98
N ILE A 41 10.34 0.28 -3.87
CA ILE A 41 11.18 -0.74 -4.49
C ILE A 41 12.14 -0.11 -5.51
N ALA A 42 11.64 0.78 -6.36
CA ALA A 42 12.44 1.42 -7.41
C ALA A 42 13.57 2.30 -6.87
N ASN A 43 13.36 2.93 -5.70
CA ASN A 43 14.35 3.80 -5.06
C ASN A 43 15.03 3.11 -3.86
N TRP A 44 14.93 1.79 -3.73
CA TRP A 44 15.60 1.08 -2.65
C TRP A 44 17.13 1.19 -2.83
N PRO A 45 17.90 1.61 -1.81
CA PRO A 45 19.35 1.72 -1.94
C PRO A 45 20.00 0.35 -2.12
N TYR A 46 21.25 0.31 -2.59
CA TYR A 46 21.98 -0.95 -2.62
C TYR A 46 22.07 -1.55 -1.21
N CYS A 47 21.73 -2.83 -1.07
CA CYS A 47 21.78 -3.50 0.22
C CYS A 47 23.23 -3.86 0.56
N GLU A 48 23.70 -3.42 1.71
CA GLU A 48 25.06 -3.67 2.22
C GLU A 48 25.09 -4.82 3.24
N SER A 49 23.91 -5.30 3.66
CA SER A 49 23.79 -6.35 4.66
C SER A 49 22.65 -7.35 4.37
N ILE A 50 22.77 -8.56 4.91
CA ILE A 50 21.74 -9.61 4.79
C ILE A 50 20.36 -9.14 5.31
N PRO A 51 20.26 -8.45 6.47
CA PRO A 51 18.97 -7.92 6.93
C PRO A 51 18.30 -6.97 5.94
N GLU A 52 19.08 -6.14 5.25
CA GLU A 52 18.55 -5.22 4.24
C GLU A 52 18.03 -5.97 3.02
N VAL A 53 18.74 -7.01 2.57
CA VAL A 53 18.27 -7.90 1.50
C VAL A 53 16.94 -8.55 1.88
N HIS A 54 16.81 -9.05 3.12
CA HIS A 54 15.54 -9.61 3.59
C HIS A 54 14.42 -8.57 3.66
N GLY A 55 14.73 -7.34 4.10
CA GLY A 55 13.77 -6.23 4.12
C GLY A 55 13.27 -5.87 2.71
N PHE A 56 14.17 -5.83 1.73
CA PHE A 56 13.82 -5.61 0.33
C PHE A 56 12.92 -6.73 -0.19
N LEU A 57 13.35 -7.99 -0.06
CA LEU A 57 12.61 -9.15 -0.57
C LEU A 57 11.25 -9.29 0.09
N GLY A 58 11.14 -9.01 1.40
CA GLY A 58 9.86 -9.01 2.11
C GLY A 58 8.92 -7.86 1.74
N THR A 59 9.44 -6.78 1.13
CA THR A 59 8.62 -5.65 0.64
C THR A 59 8.25 -5.81 -0.83
N ALA A 60 9.09 -6.47 -1.62
CA ALA A 60 8.89 -6.69 -3.05
C ALA A 60 8.05 -7.94 -3.37
N GLY A 61 8.11 -8.96 -2.50
CA GLY A 61 7.44 -10.25 -2.65
C GLY A 61 6.05 -10.31 -2.03
#